data_AF-A0A1V2AXF6-F1
#
_entry.id   AF-A0A1V2AXF6-F1
#
_cell.length_a   1.000
_cell.length_b   1.000
_cell.length_c   1.000
_cell.angle_alpha   90.00
_cell.angle_beta   90.00
_cell.angle_gamma   90.00
#
_symmetry.space_group_name_H-M   'P 1'
#
loop_
_entity.id
_entity.type
_entity.pdbx_description
1 polymer ?
#
loop_
_entity_poly.entity_id
_entity_poly.type
_entity_poly.pdbx_seq_one_letter_code
_entity_poly.pdbx_strand_id
1 'polypeptide(L)'
;MADKNIKPHHVILYLNLLLKWHEQHDNPVLHIKSYEMMDETNLGSRRTYFRYMRELLEWGYINGYRKGTNGAIVEMKFLHLPADEQIVS
;
A
#
# COMPACT_ATOMS: atom_id res chain seq x y z
N MET A 1 3.61 -0.23 -20.12
CA MET A 1 4.71 -1.22 -19.96
C MET A 1 4.63 -1.74 -18.54
N ALA A 2 4.53 -3.06 -18.32
CA ALA A 2 4.55 -3.60 -16.97
C ALA A 2 5.86 -3.23 -16.28
N ASP A 3 5.80 -2.85 -14.99
CA ASP A 3 7.00 -2.53 -14.23
C ASP A 3 7.85 -3.79 -14.10
N LYS A 4 8.96 -3.82 -14.83
CA LYS A 4 9.87 -4.97 -14.97
C LYS A 4 10.52 -5.37 -13.65
N ASN A 5 10.40 -4.55 -12.60
CA ASN A 5 10.93 -4.85 -11.27
C ASN A 5 9.87 -5.39 -10.30
N ILE A 6 8.58 -5.38 -10.67
CA ILE A 6 7.52 -5.87 -9.81
C ILE A 6 7.61 -7.39 -9.68
N LYS A 7 7.42 -7.88 -8.44
CA LYS A 7 7.49 -9.31 -8.09
C LYS A 7 6.13 -9.72 -7.56
N PRO A 8 5.77 -11.02 -7.54
CA PRO A 8 4.50 -11.47 -6.98
C PRO A 8 4.24 -10.94 -5.56
N HIS A 9 5.27 -10.89 -4.71
CA HIS A 9 5.14 -10.32 -3.37
C HIS A 9 4.87 -8.80 -3.33
N HIS A 10 5.33 -8.03 -4.32
CA HIS A 10 4.96 -6.62 -4.44
C HIS A 10 3.47 -6.47 -4.72
N VAL A 11 2.95 -7.31 -5.64
CA VAL A 11 1.53 -7.31 -6.01
C VAL A 11 0.68 -7.68 -4.80
N ILE A 12 1.01 -8.77 -4.10
CA ILE A 12 0.28 -9.21 -2.91
C ILE A 12 0.31 -8.13 -1.81
N LEU A 13 1.47 -7.50 -1.58
CA LEU A 13 1.58 -6.42 -0.62
C LEU A 13 0.70 -5.22 -0.99
N TYR A 14 0.73 -4.80 -2.25
CA TYR A 14 -0.11 -3.71 -2.74
C TYR A 14 -1.60 -4.03 -2.64
N LEU A 15 -2.02 -5.25 -3.00
CA LEU A 15 -3.41 -5.69 -2.90
C LEU A 15 -3.91 -5.67 -1.44
N ASN A 16 -3.09 -6.10 -0.48
CA ASN A 16 -3.46 -6.03 0.93
C ASN A 16 -3.57 -4.58 1.42
N LEU A 17 -2.71 -3.67 0.97
CA LEU A 17 -2.85 -2.23 1.25
C LEU A 17 -4.16 -1.68 0.67
N LEU A 18 -4.49 -2.06 -0.57
CA LEU A 18 -5.72 -1.63 -1.25
C LEU A 18 -6.98 -2.14 -0.53
N LEU A 19 -6.99 -3.40 -0.09
CA LEU A 19 -8.11 -3.97 0.66
C LEU A 19 -8.32 -3.24 2.00
N LYS A 20 -7.24 -3.00 2.76
CA LYS A 20 -7.33 -2.23 4.02
C LYS A 20 -7.78 -0.79 3.78
N TRP A 21 -7.37 -0.18 2.67
CA TRP A 21 -7.80 1.16 2.31
C TRP A 21 -9.30 1.23 1.99
N HIS A 22 -9.79 0.26 1.23
CA HIS A 22 -11.21 0.12 0.92
C HIS A 22 -12.07 -0.06 2.20
N GLU A 23 -11.59 -0.82 3.18
CA GLU A 23 -12.26 -0.98 4.49
C GLU A 23 -12.39 0.33 5.29
N GLN A 24 -11.61 1.36 4.95
CA GLN A 24 -11.62 2.66 5.64
C GLN A 24 -12.40 3.75 4.89
N HIS A 25 -13.24 3.38 3.91
CA HIS A 25 -14.00 4.32 3.08
C HIS A 25 -13.10 5.41 2.46
N ASP A 26 -12.01 4.95 1.83
CA ASP A 26 -11.08 5.78 1.08
C ASP A 26 -10.26 6.80 1.89
N ASN A 27 -10.18 6.70 3.22
CA ASN A 27 -9.18 7.47 3.97
C ASN A 27 -7.77 7.16 3.43
N PRO A 28 -7.05 8.11 2.81
CA PRO A 28 -5.79 7.81 2.13
C PRO A 28 -4.68 7.36 3.08
N VAL A 29 -4.81 7.58 4.39
CA VAL A 29 -3.75 7.29 5.36
C VAL A 29 -4.02 5.99 6.11
N LEU A 30 -3.20 4.98 5.85
CA LEU A 30 -3.22 3.69 6.54
C LEU A 30 -2.22 3.67 7.69
N HIS A 31 -2.67 3.14 8.84
CA HIS A 31 -1.83 2.80 9.97
C HIS A 31 -1.58 1.29 9.98
N ILE A 32 -0.43 0.86 9.48
CA ILE A 32 -0.10 -0.55 9.29
C ILE A 32 0.77 -1.04 10.44
N LYS A 33 0.40 -2.16 11.08
CA LYS A 33 1.34 -2.93 11.90
C LYS A 33 2.11 -3.88 11.00
N SER A 34 3.44 -3.82 11.06
CA SER A 34 4.27 -4.54 10.07
C SER A 34 4.16 -6.05 10.22
N TYR A 35 3.90 -6.57 11.43
CA TYR A 35 3.78 -8.01 11.65
C TYR A 35 2.49 -8.58 11.06
N GLU A 36 1.35 -7.87 11.18
CA GLU A 36 0.06 -8.28 10.60
C GLU A 36 0.17 -8.29 9.08
N MET A 37 0.68 -7.20 8.50
CA MET A 37 0.86 -7.10 7.05
C MET A 37 1.84 -8.14 6.51
N MET A 38 2.91 -8.47 7.26
CA MET A 38 3.85 -9.52 6.85
C MET A 38 3.21 -10.91 6.85
N ASP A 39 2.38 -11.21 7.84
CA ASP A 39 1.66 -12.48 7.94
C ASP A 39 0.65 -12.62 6.77
N GLU A 40 -0.17 -11.59 6.55
CA GLU A 40 -1.15 -11.51 5.46
C GLU A 40 -0.53 -11.63 4.05
N THR A 41 0.72 -11.17 3.90
CA THR A 41 1.44 -11.15 2.60
C THR A 41 2.45 -12.29 2.44
N ASN A 42 2.52 -13.19 3.44
CA ASN A 42 3.50 -14.28 3.52
C ASN A 42 4.95 -13.78 3.33
N LEU A 43 5.26 -12.61 3.90
CA LEU A 43 6.59 -12.01 3.88
C LEU A 43 7.37 -12.43 5.13
N GLY A 44 8.25 -13.41 4.98
CA GLY A 44 9.05 -13.94 6.09
C GLY A 44 10.14 -13.02 6.65
N SER A 45 10.29 -11.78 6.15
CA SER A 45 11.34 -10.87 6.64
C SER A 45 10.88 -9.44 6.72
N ARG A 46 11.06 -8.85 7.91
CA ARG A 46 10.78 -7.43 8.16
C ARG A 46 11.64 -6.50 7.31
N ARG A 47 12.87 -6.92 7.00
CA ARG A 47 13.76 -6.20 6.08
C ARG A 47 13.18 -6.20 4.65
N THR A 48 12.65 -7.34 4.20
CA THR A 48 12.00 -7.45 2.89
C THR A 48 10.74 -6.60 2.82
N TYR A 49 9.88 -6.64 3.85
CA TYR A 49 8.70 -5.77 3.94
C TYR A 49 9.07 -4.29 3.76
N PHE A 50 10.03 -3.77 4.54
CA PHE A 50 10.45 -2.38 4.42
C PHE A 50 11.16 -2.04 3.11
N ARG A 51 11.78 -3.01 2.45
CA ARG A 51 12.32 -2.80 1.09
C ARG A 51 11.16 -2.66 0.10
N TYR A 52 10.20 -3.57 0.11
CA TYR A 52 9.07 -3.57 -0.83
C TYR A 52 8.18 -2.34 -0.66
N MET A 53 7.96 -1.86 0.56
CA MET A 53 7.24 -0.59 0.79
C MET A 53 7.96 0.62 0.16
N ARG A 54 9.30 0.65 0.20
CA ARG A 54 10.08 1.72 -0.45
C ARG A 54 10.03 1.60 -1.96
N GLU A 55 10.16 0.39 -2.49
CA GLU A 55 10.06 0.13 -3.92
C GLU A 55 8.67 0.54 -4.46
N LEU A 56 7.57 0.21 -3.74
CA LEU A 56 6.22 0.67 -4.09
C LEU A 56 6.08 2.21 -4.10
N LEU A 57 6.75 2.91 -3.17
CA LEU A 57 6.80 4.37 -3.17
C LEU A 57 7.60 4.91 -4.36
N GLU A 58 8.81 4.38 -4.57
CA GLU A 58 9.71 4.79 -5.66
C GLU A 58 9.07 4.60 -7.04
N TRP A 59 8.23 3.59 -7.21
CA TRP A 59 7.50 3.32 -8.45
C TRP A 59 6.13 4.02 -8.54
N GLY A 60 5.73 4.76 -7.49
CA GLY A 60 4.52 5.58 -7.49
C GLY A 60 3.20 4.80 -7.36
N TYR A 61 3.25 3.58 -6.80
CA TYR A 61 2.05 2.82 -6.43
C TYR A 61 1.39 3.36 -5.14
N ILE A 62 2.17 3.99 -4.26
CA ILE A 62 1.70 4.71 -3.07
C ILE A 62 2.25 6.14 -3.10
N ASN A 63 1.55 7.08 -2.47
CA ASN A 63 1.94 8.49 -2.41
C ASN A 63 2.93 8.79 -1.27
N GLY A 64 2.88 8.02 -0.18
CA GLY A 64 3.66 8.31 1.00
C GLY A 64 3.95 7.07 1.83
N TYR A 65 5.13 7.04 2.45
CA TYR A 65 5.53 5.96 3.34
C TYR A 65 6.45 6.47 4.45
N ARG A 66 6.02 6.29 5.71
CA ARG A 66 6.83 6.58 6.90
C ARG A 66 6.95 5.34 7.76
N LYS A 67 8.15 4.79 7.83
CA LYS A 67 8.48 3.68 8.75
C LYS A 67 8.33 4.11 10.21
N GLY A 68 7.69 3.28 11.03
CA GLY A 68 7.63 3.42 12.49
C GLY A 68 8.24 2.20 13.20
N THR A 69 8.26 2.24 14.54
CA THR A 69 8.88 1.19 15.37
C THR A 69 8.18 -0.17 15.24
N ASN A 70 6.85 -0.19 15.09
CA ASN A 70 6.02 -1.41 15.02
C ASN A 70 5.28 -1.56 13.68
N GLY A 71 5.58 -0.69 12.71
CA GLY A 71 4.70 -0.54 11.57
C GLY A 71 5.11 0.53 10.58
N ALA A 72 4.13 1.07 9.88
CA ALA A 72 4.29 2.18 8.97
C ALA A 72 3.01 3.01 8.87
N ILE A 73 3.19 4.27 8.52
CA ILE A 73 2.12 5.10 7.97
C ILE A 73 2.28 5.06 6.45
N VAL A 74 1.20 4.77 5.74
CA VAL A 74 1.18 4.64 4.27
C VAL A 74 0.12 5.59 3.74
N GLU A 75 0.45 6.39 2.74
CA GLU A 75 -0.51 7.22 2.04
C GLU A 75 -0.81 6.59 0.68
N MET A 76 -2.05 6.15 0.50
CA MET A 76 -2.53 5.53 -0.73
C MET A 76 -2.74 6.58 -1.82
N LYS A 77 -2.57 6.13 -3.06
CA LYS A 77 -2.76 6.98 -4.23
C LYS A 77 -4.15 6.79 -4.79
N PHE A 78 -4.96 7.84 -4.75
CA PHE A 78 -6.18 7.94 -5.53
C PHE A 78 -5.88 7.78 -7.01
N LEU A 79 -6.49 6.77 -7.65
CA LEU A 79 -6.47 6.64 -9.10
C LEU A 79 -7.46 7.63 -9.73
N HIS A 80 -8.58 7.90 -9.05
CA HIS A 80 -9.62 8.86 -9.42
C HIS A 80 -9.93 9.73 -8.20
N LEU A 81 -10.23 11.02 -8.39
CA LEU A 81 -10.58 11.89 -7.27
C LEU A 81 -11.94 11.43 -6.73
N PRO A 82 -12.12 11.28 -5.41
CA PRO A 82 -13.40 10.86 -4.83
C PRO A 82 -14.56 11.84 -5.12
N ALA A 83 -14.26 13.01 -5.69
CA ALA A 83 -15.26 13.97 -6.17
C ALA A 83 -15.90 13.57 -7.52
N ASP A 84 -15.32 12.63 -8.27
CA ASP A 84 -15.82 12.24 -9.59
C ASP A 84 -17.07 11.33 -9.51
N GLU A 85 -17.43 10.82 -8.33
CA GLU A 85 -18.61 9.97 -8.11
C GLU A 85 -19.91 10.75 -7.80
N GLN A 86 -19.90 12.10 -7.82
CA GLN A 86 -21.11 12.92 -7.56
C GLN A 86 -21.67 13.67 -8.77
N ILE A 87 -21.39 13.26 -10.00
CA ILE A 87 -22.10 13.78 -11.17
C ILE A 87 -22.84 12.64 -11.86
N VAL A 88 -23.98 12.25 -11.29
CA VAL A 88 -25.10 11.73 -12.08
C VAL A 88 -26.32 12.56 -11.72
N SER A 89 -26.72 13.39 -12.69
CA SER A 89 -27.96 14.16 -12.72
C SER A 89 -29.20 13.28 -12.87
#